data_AF-A0A9Q1CLU6-F1
#
_entry.id   AF-A0A9Q1CLU6-F1
#
_cell.length_a   1.000
_cell.length_b   1.000
_cell.length_c   1.000
_cell.angle_alpha   90.00
_cell.angle_beta   90.00
_cell.angle_gamma   90.00
#
_symmetry.space_group_name_H-M   'P 1'
#
loop_
_entity.id
_entity.type
_entity.pdbx_description
1 polymer ?
#
loop_
_entity_poly.entity_id
_entity_poly.type
_entity_poly.pdbx_seq_one_letter_code
_entity_poly.pdbx_strand_id
1 'polypeptide(L)'
;MAINERPVIPKPHIAEDFSRVLLGCCREDGEKMILTREDLNKSLASLASVIMLRERSSYENYSMFYENLLRQHHQLLYQKEQEIKYLQRACAEASSVSLVDVQCQLADRSHELILEITALRSKIHEMREMTLTQQQEIREQIRDEYDQLVQNLFGSTFSLKNKFDQFGKGLYDECYGIVAEVREESAEAMSRYKARSAGSGSNEVMDINMKRARTLQQMRQENTEMSQLVLKMKALTNWKLSKVKESYNKKVSQLKSEIDKCRKDYSYIKMTAEEEVILLRQQVVALRKALAESEHERESTSKLLEKEFRIKTERKHREDQEAYNARQMELARAANVQKMIEDIDDKEVRLNLLSEDLHRTTHLHQTAQEKNRRDFTQVKQKLIHERNLKLDAFQRVDELQAQVYDYEAAVSSISRPFTSMSLFSPGRLPPMRSRASTSLEKSIKSRASSYRDTPVSSTPWPPGASFPPNYQQRSLTPDPRMIYQAGDDKLDRMTQRPKTVGSRLRNKITEQLLTNLEPDNHEMIMQLQAMEQSNTKYK
;
A
#
# COMPACT_ATOMS: atom_id res chain seq x y z
N MET A 1 -17.55 -30.88 -1.59
CA MET A 1 -18.34 -31.97 -0.97
C MET A 1 -17.78 -33.30 -1.46
N ALA A 2 -17.65 -34.30 -0.59
CA ALA A 2 -17.37 -35.67 -1.04
C ALA A 2 -18.72 -36.35 -1.31
N ILE A 3 -19.02 -36.68 -2.57
CA ILE A 3 -20.21 -37.47 -2.91
C ILE A 3 -19.87 -38.91 -2.55
N ASN A 4 -20.64 -39.51 -1.66
CA ASN A 4 -20.33 -40.82 -1.07
C ASN A 4 -20.84 -41.95 -1.97
N GLU A 5 -20.34 -42.01 -3.20
CA GLU A 5 -20.75 -42.95 -4.26
C GLU A 5 -20.25 -44.38 -3.99
N ARG A 6 -20.77 -45.00 -2.92
CA ARG A 6 -20.81 -46.46 -2.80
C ARG A 6 -22.01 -46.95 -3.61
N PRO A 7 -21.83 -47.69 -4.72
CA PRO A 7 -22.96 -48.27 -5.44
C PRO A 7 -23.59 -49.37 -4.59
N VAL A 8 -24.65 -49.02 -3.85
CA VAL A 8 -25.49 -49.98 -3.13
C VAL A 8 -26.36 -50.69 -4.15
N ILE A 9 -25.76 -51.65 -4.87
CA ILE A 9 -26.47 -52.56 -5.74
C ILE A 9 -27.29 -53.48 -4.82
N PRO A 10 -28.64 -53.39 -4.79
CA PRO A 10 -29.44 -54.25 -3.94
C PRO A 10 -29.27 -55.71 -4.39
N LYS A 11 -29.16 -56.64 -3.44
CA LYS A 11 -29.02 -58.08 -3.75
C LYS A 11 -30.26 -58.51 -4.54
N PRO A 12 -30.13 -58.96 -5.81
CA PRO A 12 -31.28 -59.20 -6.65
C PRO A 12 -31.88 -60.59 -6.35
N HIS A 13 -33.16 -60.62 -5.98
CA HIS A 13 -33.88 -61.83 -5.54
C HIS A 13 -34.31 -62.77 -6.70
N ILE A 14 -33.57 -62.75 -7.81
CA ILE A 14 -33.93 -63.41 -9.09
C ILE A 14 -34.27 -64.90 -8.94
N ALA A 15 -33.54 -65.65 -8.12
CA ALA A 15 -33.82 -67.07 -7.87
C ALA A 15 -35.09 -67.30 -7.02
N GLU A 16 -35.42 -66.36 -6.14
CA GLU A 16 -36.61 -66.39 -5.28
C GLU A 16 -37.85 -65.92 -6.04
N ASP A 17 -37.70 -64.95 -6.96
CA ASP A 17 -38.78 -64.49 -7.83
C ASP A 17 -39.08 -65.50 -8.95
N PHE A 18 -38.04 -66.10 -9.56
CA PHE A 18 -38.20 -67.16 -10.55
C PHE A 18 -38.87 -68.41 -9.97
N SER A 19 -38.46 -68.86 -8.77
CA SER A 19 -39.11 -70.01 -8.13
C SER A 19 -40.57 -69.71 -7.76
N ARG A 20 -40.89 -68.48 -7.34
CA ARG A 20 -42.28 -68.03 -7.08
C ARG A 20 -43.14 -68.02 -8.35
N VAL A 21 -42.60 -67.56 -9.48
CA VAL A 21 -43.27 -67.61 -10.79
C VAL A 21 -43.47 -69.04 -11.26
N LEU A 22 -42.43 -69.89 -11.19
CA LEU A 22 -42.48 -71.26 -11.67
C LEU A 22 -43.44 -72.13 -10.84
N LEU A 23 -43.43 -71.98 -9.51
CA LEU A 23 -44.41 -72.63 -8.61
C LEU A 23 -45.84 -72.15 -8.87
N GLY A 24 -46.03 -70.85 -9.16
CA GLY A 24 -47.32 -70.30 -9.57
C GLY A 24 -47.84 -70.79 -10.92
N CYS A 25 -47.00 -71.47 -11.71
CA CYS A 25 -47.37 -72.10 -12.98
C CYS A 25 -47.55 -73.63 -12.89
N CYS A 26 -47.20 -74.26 -11.76
CA CYS A 26 -47.43 -75.68 -11.54
C CYS A 26 -48.92 -75.99 -11.36
N ARG A 27 -49.34 -77.19 -11.78
CA ARG A 27 -50.60 -77.81 -11.36
C ARG A 27 -50.29 -79.04 -10.51
N GLU A 28 -51.00 -79.19 -9.41
CA GLU A 28 -50.85 -80.35 -8.51
C GLU A 28 -51.80 -81.48 -8.96
N ASP A 29 -51.25 -82.67 -9.18
CA ASP A 29 -51.98 -83.89 -9.53
C ASP A 29 -51.51 -85.04 -8.62
N GLY A 30 -52.07 -85.06 -7.40
CA GLY A 30 -51.61 -85.93 -6.31
C GLY A 30 -50.18 -85.63 -5.89
N GLU A 31 -49.33 -86.66 -5.78
CA GLU A 31 -47.90 -86.52 -5.43
C GLU A 31 -47.03 -85.91 -6.55
N LYS A 32 -47.62 -85.44 -7.65
CA LYS A 32 -46.90 -84.96 -8.84
C LYS A 32 -47.29 -83.53 -9.20
N MET A 33 -46.30 -82.64 -9.24
CA MET A 33 -46.46 -81.36 -9.94
C MET A 33 -46.30 -81.57 -11.45
N ILE A 34 -47.30 -81.12 -12.21
CA ILE A 34 -47.30 -81.10 -13.67
C ILE A 34 -47.13 -79.64 -14.12
N LEU A 35 -46.06 -79.37 -14.86
CA LEU A 35 -45.72 -78.07 -15.43
C LEU A 35 -45.73 -78.18 -16.96
N THR A 36 -46.43 -77.28 -17.66
CA THR A 36 -46.51 -77.36 -19.12
C THR A 36 -45.25 -76.82 -19.79
N ARG A 37 -44.98 -77.28 -21.03
CA ARG A 37 -43.84 -76.79 -21.83
C ARG A 37 -43.96 -75.30 -22.13
N GLU A 38 -45.17 -74.79 -22.32
CA GLU A 38 -45.38 -73.36 -22.54
C GLU A 38 -45.11 -72.54 -21.28
N ASP A 39 -45.56 -72.99 -20.13
CA ASP A 39 -45.45 -72.21 -18.88
C ASP A 39 -44.03 -72.25 -18.31
N LEU A 40 -43.29 -73.35 -18.56
CA LEU A 40 -41.83 -73.38 -18.42
C LEU A 40 -41.15 -72.36 -19.34
N ASN A 41 -41.51 -72.31 -20.63
CA ASN A 41 -40.93 -71.36 -21.58
C ASN A 41 -41.27 -69.90 -21.22
N LYS A 42 -42.49 -69.60 -20.76
CA LYS A 42 -42.90 -68.28 -20.25
C LYS A 42 -42.07 -67.89 -19.02
N SER A 43 -41.88 -68.82 -18.08
CA SER A 43 -41.06 -68.61 -16.87
C SER A 43 -39.58 -68.37 -17.20
N LEU A 44 -39.00 -69.13 -18.13
CA LEU A 44 -37.62 -68.98 -18.59
C LEU A 44 -37.41 -67.69 -19.40
N ALA A 45 -38.37 -67.28 -20.24
CA ALA A 45 -38.33 -66.02 -20.96
C ALA A 45 -38.42 -64.82 -20.00
N SER A 46 -39.25 -64.90 -18.97
CA SER A 46 -39.33 -63.92 -17.88
C SER A 46 -37.99 -63.82 -17.13
N LEU A 47 -37.42 -64.95 -16.72
CA LEU A 47 -36.09 -65.00 -16.08
C LEU A 47 -35.00 -64.38 -16.95
N ALA A 48 -34.95 -64.71 -18.24
CA ALA A 48 -33.99 -64.14 -19.19
C ALA A 48 -34.17 -62.61 -19.30
N SER A 49 -35.41 -62.12 -19.39
CA SER A 49 -35.69 -60.68 -19.44
C SER A 49 -35.26 -59.95 -18.15
N VAL A 50 -35.46 -60.57 -16.97
CA VAL A 50 -35.04 -60.00 -15.68
C VAL A 50 -33.51 -60.00 -15.53
N ILE A 51 -32.83 -61.07 -15.97
CA ILE A 51 -31.36 -61.13 -15.99
C ILE A 51 -30.80 -60.04 -16.93
N MET A 52 -31.30 -59.95 -18.16
CA MET A 52 -30.85 -58.94 -19.13
C MET A 52 -31.09 -57.50 -18.63
N LEU A 53 -32.22 -57.24 -17.97
CA LEU A 53 -32.51 -55.92 -17.37
C LEU A 53 -31.57 -55.60 -16.20
N ARG A 54 -31.29 -56.58 -15.33
CA ARG A 54 -30.34 -56.43 -14.22
C ARG A 54 -28.91 -56.23 -14.70
N GLU A 55 -28.47 -56.99 -15.70
CA GLU A 55 -27.14 -56.85 -16.30
C GLU A 55 -26.98 -55.49 -16.97
N ARG A 56 -27.94 -55.09 -17.81
CA ARG A 56 -27.99 -53.76 -18.42
C ARG A 56 -27.90 -52.65 -17.37
N SER A 57 -28.76 -52.68 -16.35
CA SER A 57 -28.72 -51.68 -15.27
C SER A 57 -27.40 -51.71 -14.50
N SER A 58 -26.78 -52.88 -14.32
CA SER A 58 -25.45 -53.00 -13.69
C SER A 58 -24.37 -52.34 -14.55
N TYR A 59 -24.36 -52.59 -15.86
CA TYR A 59 -23.44 -51.93 -16.81
C TYR A 59 -23.66 -50.42 -16.86
N GLU A 60 -24.91 -49.94 -16.94
CA GLU A 60 -25.25 -48.51 -16.93
C GLU A 60 -24.77 -47.82 -15.63
N ASN A 61 -24.96 -48.46 -14.46
CA ASN A 61 -24.48 -47.97 -13.17
C ASN A 61 -22.94 -47.92 -13.09
N TYR A 62 -22.24 -48.98 -13.51
CA TYR A 62 -20.77 -48.99 -13.51
C TYR A 62 -20.20 -47.97 -14.51
N SER A 63 -20.79 -47.85 -15.70
CA SER A 63 -20.37 -46.87 -16.70
C SER A 63 -20.54 -45.44 -16.19
N MET A 64 -21.66 -45.12 -15.54
CA MET A 64 -21.90 -43.80 -14.93
C MET A 64 -20.90 -43.49 -13.82
N PHE A 65 -20.60 -44.47 -12.95
CA PHE A 65 -19.61 -44.32 -11.88
C PHE A 65 -18.21 -44.04 -12.44
N TYR A 66 -17.76 -44.80 -13.45
CA TYR A 66 -16.44 -44.58 -14.05
C TYR A 66 -16.34 -43.25 -14.82
N GLU A 67 -17.39 -42.83 -15.52
CA GLU A 67 -17.48 -41.50 -16.15
C GLU A 67 -17.41 -40.36 -15.11
N ASN A 68 -18.18 -40.45 -14.02
CA ASN A 68 -18.13 -39.47 -12.92
C ASN A 68 -16.72 -39.38 -12.31
N LEU A 69 -16.09 -40.54 -12.05
CA LEU A 69 -14.75 -40.64 -11.48
C LEU A 69 -13.68 -40.06 -12.42
N LEU A 70 -13.74 -40.38 -13.73
CA LEU A 70 -12.88 -39.79 -14.76
C LEU A 70 -13.03 -38.27 -14.83
N ARG A 71 -14.28 -37.77 -14.82
CA ARG A 71 -14.59 -36.35 -14.86
C ARG A 71 -14.07 -35.60 -13.64
N GLN A 72 -14.20 -36.19 -12.45
CA GLN A 72 -13.65 -35.64 -11.21
C GLN A 72 -12.12 -35.60 -11.24
N HIS A 73 -11.45 -36.67 -11.67
CA HIS A 73 -9.99 -36.70 -11.78
C HIS A 73 -9.46 -35.72 -12.84
N HIS A 74 -10.15 -35.58 -13.98
CA HIS A 74 -9.79 -34.59 -14.99
C HIS A 74 -9.93 -33.15 -14.48
N GLN A 75 -11.00 -32.84 -13.74
CA GLN A 75 -11.17 -31.52 -13.11
C GLN A 75 -10.08 -31.23 -12.07
N LEU A 76 -9.71 -32.22 -11.25
CA LEU A 76 -8.64 -32.10 -10.25
C LEU A 76 -7.27 -31.93 -10.91
N LEU A 77 -6.98 -32.66 -11.98
CA LEU A 77 -5.75 -32.52 -12.77
C LEU A 77 -5.65 -31.12 -13.38
N TYR A 78 -6.72 -30.63 -14.01
CA TYR A 78 -6.75 -29.28 -14.57
C TYR A 78 -6.53 -28.18 -13.52
N GLN A 79 -7.12 -28.32 -12.32
CA GLN A 79 -6.86 -27.42 -11.20
C GLN A 79 -5.38 -27.44 -10.78
N LYS A 80 -4.78 -28.63 -10.65
CA LYS A 80 -3.37 -28.79 -10.28
C LYS A 80 -2.41 -28.27 -11.36
N GLU A 81 -2.74 -28.43 -12.64
CA GLU A 81 -1.99 -27.80 -13.72
C GLU A 81 -2.01 -26.27 -13.65
N GLN A 82 -3.17 -25.67 -13.37
CA GLN A 82 -3.27 -24.21 -13.25
C GLN A 82 -2.53 -23.67 -12.01
N GLU A 83 -2.56 -24.41 -10.90
CA GLU A 83 -1.77 -24.13 -9.70
C GLU A 83 -0.26 -24.19 -9.99
N ILE A 84 0.21 -25.21 -10.70
CA ILE A 84 1.62 -25.32 -11.14
C ILE A 84 1.99 -24.15 -12.07
N LYS A 85 1.16 -23.83 -13.07
CA LYS A 85 1.38 -22.71 -14.02
C LYS A 85 1.39 -21.36 -13.32
N TYR A 86 0.62 -21.19 -12.23
CA TYR A 86 0.65 -20.00 -11.37
C TYR A 86 1.94 -19.93 -10.55
N LEU A 87 2.31 -21.00 -9.84
CA LEU A 87 3.53 -21.06 -9.02
C LEU A 87 4.80 -20.89 -9.86
N GLN A 88 4.83 -21.42 -11.09
CA GLN A 88 5.94 -21.20 -12.02
C GLN A 88 6.09 -19.72 -12.41
N ARG A 89 4.98 -19.02 -12.70
CA ARG A 89 5.00 -17.57 -12.99
C ARG A 89 5.44 -16.76 -11.77
N ALA A 90 4.84 -16.98 -10.60
CA ALA A 90 5.22 -16.30 -9.36
C ALA A 90 6.70 -16.53 -8.99
N CYS A 91 7.25 -17.72 -9.23
CA CYS A 91 8.66 -18.02 -8.99
C CYS A 91 9.59 -17.31 -9.99
N ALA A 92 9.22 -17.25 -11.28
CA ALA A 92 9.95 -16.50 -12.30
C ALA A 92 9.93 -14.99 -12.03
N GLU A 93 8.77 -14.44 -11.64
CA GLU A 93 8.61 -13.05 -11.24
C GLU A 93 9.48 -12.73 -10.01
N ALA A 94 9.39 -13.51 -8.94
CA ALA A 94 10.23 -13.33 -7.75
C ALA A 94 11.74 -13.45 -8.05
N SER A 95 12.14 -14.38 -8.92
CA SER A 95 13.53 -14.50 -9.37
C SER A 95 13.98 -13.30 -10.22
N SER A 96 13.08 -12.67 -10.97
CA SER A 96 13.40 -11.47 -11.76
C SER A 96 13.57 -10.23 -10.89
N VAL A 97 12.71 -10.04 -9.88
CA VAL A 97 12.82 -8.96 -8.90
C VAL A 97 14.11 -9.11 -8.09
N SER A 98 14.37 -10.31 -7.55
CA SER A 98 15.60 -10.57 -6.79
C SER A 98 16.87 -10.40 -7.63
N LEU A 99 16.82 -10.63 -8.94
CA LEU A 99 17.95 -10.36 -9.84
C LEU A 99 18.20 -8.86 -10.01
N VAL A 100 17.13 -8.06 -10.14
CA VAL A 100 17.22 -6.60 -10.22
C VAL A 100 17.76 -6.03 -8.90
N ASP A 101 17.26 -6.48 -7.75
CA ASP A 101 17.74 -6.04 -6.43
C ASP A 101 19.25 -6.28 -6.25
N VAL A 102 19.73 -7.46 -6.68
CA VAL A 102 21.17 -7.81 -6.64
C VAL A 102 21.98 -6.97 -7.64
N GLN A 103 21.43 -6.65 -8.81
CA GLN A 103 22.08 -5.75 -9.78
C GLN A 103 22.18 -4.32 -9.26
N CYS A 104 21.14 -3.80 -8.58
CA CYS A 104 21.18 -2.50 -7.92
C CYS A 104 22.24 -2.46 -6.82
N GLN A 105 22.23 -3.42 -5.88
CA GLN A 105 23.24 -3.49 -4.80
C GLN A 105 24.67 -3.62 -5.34
N LEU A 106 24.87 -4.35 -6.43
CA LEU A 106 26.18 -4.45 -7.10
C LEU A 106 26.60 -3.13 -7.77
N ALA A 107 25.65 -2.41 -8.40
CA ALA A 107 25.90 -1.11 -9.01
C ALA A 107 26.25 -0.06 -7.94
N ASP A 108 25.49 0.01 -6.85
CA ASP A 108 25.73 0.91 -5.71
C ASP A 108 27.12 0.65 -5.12
N ARG A 109 27.44 -0.61 -4.77
CA ARG A 109 28.74 -0.96 -4.20
C ARG A 109 29.90 -0.75 -5.19
N SER A 110 29.66 -0.92 -6.50
CA SER A 110 30.66 -0.58 -7.52
C SER A 110 30.85 0.94 -7.65
N HIS A 111 29.81 1.75 -7.44
CA HIS A 111 29.91 3.21 -7.46
C HIS A 111 30.69 3.71 -6.24
N GLU A 112 30.42 3.19 -5.04
CA GLU A 112 31.20 3.48 -3.83
C GLU A 112 32.70 3.22 -4.04
N LEU A 113 33.06 2.05 -4.60
CA LEU A 113 34.45 1.71 -4.88
C LEU A 113 35.09 2.63 -5.95
N ILE A 114 34.33 3.10 -6.94
CA ILE A 114 34.81 4.08 -7.92
C ILE A 114 35.06 5.45 -7.26
N LEU A 115 34.21 5.87 -6.34
CA LEU A 115 34.41 7.10 -5.56
C LEU A 115 35.64 6.99 -4.65
N GLU A 116 35.81 5.87 -3.94
CA GLU A 116 36.99 5.58 -3.11
C GLU A 116 38.29 5.59 -3.94
N ILE A 117 38.32 4.87 -5.07
CA ILE A 117 39.45 4.88 -6.01
C ILE A 117 39.75 6.29 -6.53
N THR A 118 38.72 7.11 -6.76
CA THR A 118 38.89 8.50 -7.23
C THR A 118 39.47 9.40 -6.15
N ALA A 119 39.00 9.28 -4.89
CA ALA A 119 39.56 9.99 -3.75
C ALA A 119 41.03 9.59 -3.49
N LEU A 120 41.34 8.30 -3.53
CA LEU A 120 42.71 7.78 -3.38
C LEU A 120 43.63 8.28 -4.50
N ARG A 121 43.17 8.29 -5.76
CA ARG A 121 43.92 8.87 -6.90
C ARG A 121 44.18 10.37 -6.71
N SER A 122 43.18 11.11 -6.24
CA SER A 122 43.32 12.53 -5.91
C SER A 122 44.39 12.75 -4.83
N LYS A 123 44.35 11.96 -3.75
CA LYS A 123 45.34 12.08 -2.65
C LYS A 123 46.76 11.69 -3.09
N ILE A 124 46.91 10.67 -3.94
CA ILE A 124 48.19 10.30 -4.54
C ILE A 124 48.73 11.44 -5.44
N HIS A 125 47.87 12.13 -6.19
CA HIS A 125 48.27 13.29 -6.98
C HIS A 125 48.70 14.46 -6.09
N GLU A 126 47.91 14.81 -5.07
CA GLU A 126 48.23 15.85 -4.09
C GLU A 126 49.59 15.60 -3.40
N MET A 127 49.86 14.36 -2.97
CA MET A 127 51.14 13.98 -2.37
C MET A 127 52.32 14.06 -3.36
N ARG A 128 52.09 13.74 -4.65
CA ARG A 128 53.11 13.86 -5.70
C ARG A 128 53.44 15.30 -6.02
N GLU A 129 52.43 16.18 -6.11
CA GLU A 129 52.63 17.62 -6.29
C GLU A 129 53.39 18.21 -5.09
N MET A 130 52.99 17.88 -3.86
CA MET A 130 53.68 18.31 -2.64
C MET A 130 55.15 17.84 -2.58
N THR A 131 55.41 16.61 -3.02
CA THR A 131 56.80 16.10 -3.14
C THR A 131 57.59 16.86 -4.21
N LEU A 132 56.94 17.21 -5.33
CA LEU A 132 57.56 17.97 -6.41
C LEU A 132 57.87 19.42 -6.00
N THR A 133 56.97 20.10 -5.29
CA THR A 133 57.23 21.47 -4.78
C THR A 133 58.34 21.47 -3.74
N GLN A 134 58.33 20.53 -2.78
CA GLN A 134 59.43 20.37 -1.81
C GLN A 134 60.78 20.11 -2.50
N GLN A 135 60.82 19.29 -3.55
CA GLN A 135 62.05 19.09 -4.33
C GLN A 135 62.48 20.32 -5.13
N GLN A 136 61.55 21.21 -5.53
CA GLN A 136 61.89 22.48 -6.17
C GLN A 136 62.42 23.48 -5.12
N GLU A 137 61.74 23.63 -3.99
CA GLU A 137 62.15 24.47 -2.85
C GLU A 137 63.55 24.11 -2.36
N ILE A 138 63.85 22.83 -2.15
CA ILE A 138 65.20 22.36 -1.75
C ILE A 138 66.26 22.68 -2.82
N ARG A 139 65.93 22.55 -4.12
CA ARG A 139 66.84 22.90 -5.22
C ARG A 139 67.03 24.41 -5.40
N GLU A 140 66.08 25.23 -4.96
CA GLU A 140 66.17 26.69 -4.94
C GLU A 140 67.01 27.14 -3.74
N GLN A 141 66.74 26.61 -2.54
CA GLN A 141 67.55 26.84 -1.33
C GLN A 141 69.04 26.50 -1.54
N ILE A 142 69.36 25.31 -2.07
CA ILE A 142 70.74 24.90 -2.36
C ILE A 142 71.40 25.81 -3.42
N ARG A 143 70.61 26.35 -4.37
CA ARG A 143 71.12 27.32 -5.36
C ARG A 143 71.43 28.66 -4.71
N ASP A 144 70.53 29.18 -3.89
CA ASP A 144 70.71 30.47 -3.22
C ASP A 144 71.87 30.43 -2.22
N GLU A 145 72.02 29.35 -1.46
CA GLU A 145 73.19 29.10 -0.60
C GLU A 145 74.50 29.04 -1.40
N TYR A 146 74.50 28.32 -2.53
CA TYR A 146 75.66 28.21 -3.41
C TYR A 146 76.03 29.55 -4.07
N ASP A 147 75.05 30.27 -4.63
CA ASP A 147 75.26 31.58 -5.26
C ASP A 147 75.68 32.63 -4.22
N GLN A 148 75.22 32.54 -2.96
CA GLN A 148 75.70 33.37 -1.86
C GLN A 148 77.15 33.03 -1.47
N LEU A 149 77.50 31.73 -1.37
CA LEU A 149 78.87 31.29 -1.10
C LEU A 149 79.84 31.73 -2.22
N VAL A 150 79.43 31.61 -3.48
CA VAL A 150 80.19 32.05 -4.65
C VAL A 150 80.35 33.58 -4.65
N GLN A 151 79.31 34.35 -4.33
CA GLN A 151 79.42 35.81 -4.17
C GLN A 151 80.38 36.20 -3.04
N ASN A 152 80.32 35.52 -1.89
CA ASN A 152 81.22 35.74 -0.76
C ASN A 152 82.69 35.41 -1.11
N LEU A 153 82.91 34.34 -1.88
CA LEU A 153 84.23 33.98 -2.40
C LEU A 153 84.76 35.03 -3.38
N PHE A 154 83.97 35.44 -4.37
CA PHE A 154 84.36 36.49 -5.32
C PHE A 154 84.64 37.82 -4.62
N GLY A 155 83.82 38.22 -3.64
CA GLY A 155 84.06 39.41 -2.82
C GLY A 155 85.36 39.33 -2.03
N SER A 156 85.67 38.16 -1.47
CA SER A 156 86.92 37.89 -0.74
C SER A 156 88.14 37.92 -1.67
N THR A 157 88.08 37.26 -2.83
CA THR A 157 89.15 37.28 -3.84
C THR A 157 89.37 38.69 -4.41
N PHE A 158 88.30 39.46 -4.64
CA PHE A 158 88.41 40.84 -5.12
C PHE A 158 88.99 41.77 -4.04
N SER A 159 88.61 41.60 -2.77
CA SER A 159 89.20 42.30 -1.62
C SER A 159 90.70 41.99 -1.48
N LEU A 160 91.08 40.72 -1.59
CA LEU A 160 92.48 40.29 -1.56
C LEU A 160 93.28 40.84 -2.76
N LYS A 161 92.70 40.80 -3.97
CA LYS A 161 93.32 41.42 -5.15
C LYS A 161 93.51 42.93 -4.95
N ASN A 162 92.51 43.65 -4.45
CA ASN A 162 92.63 45.09 -4.21
C ASN A 162 93.76 45.41 -3.21
N LYS A 163 94.00 44.55 -2.21
CA LYS A 163 95.17 44.66 -1.32
C LYS A 163 96.49 44.44 -2.09
N PHE A 164 96.59 43.40 -2.92
CA PHE A 164 97.78 43.19 -3.75
C PHE A 164 98.02 44.33 -4.76
N ASP A 165 96.98 44.85 -5.41
CA ASP A 165 97.07 46.00 -6.33
C ASP A 165 97.45 47.31 -5.58
N GLN A 166 97.14 47.42 -4.28
CA GLN A 166 97.60 48.52 -3.41
C GLN A 166 99.05 48.33 -2.98
N PHE A 167 99.45 47.15 -2.50
CA PHE A 167 100.85 46.84 -2.14
C PHE A 167 101.79 46.99 -3.35
N GLY A 168 101.36 46.52 -4.52
CA GLY A 168 102.12 46.67 -5.77
C GLY A 168 102.34 48.13 -6.13
N LYS A 169 101.32 48.99 -6.01
CA LYS A 169 101.46 50.43 -6.20
C LYS A 169 102.40 51.05 -5.17
N GLY A 170 102.23 50.75 -3.89
CA GLY A 170 103.11 51.23 -2.81
C GLY A 170 104.58 50.89 -3.08
N LEU A 171 104.88 49.65 -3.48
CA LEU A 171 106.24 49.23 -3.84
C LEU A 171 106.76 49.93 -5.12
N TYR A 172 105.91 50.18 -6.12
CA TYR A 172 106.30 50.97 -7.29
C TYR A 172 106.60 52.42 -6.91
N ASP A 173 105.73 53.06 -6.13
CA ASP A 173 105.87 54.45 -5.69
C ASP A 173 107.10 54.62 -4.77
N GLU A 174 107.36 53.66 -3.88
CA GLU A 174 108.58 53.59 -3.04
C GLU A 174 109.84 53.40 -3.90
N CYS A 175 109.85 52.46 -4.85
CA CYS A 175 110.97 52.28 -5.77
C CYS A 175 111.22 53.53 -6.63
N TYR A 176 110.16 54.21 -7.10
CA TYR A 176 110.28 55.46 -7.83
C TYR A 176 110.76 56.62 -6.94
N GLY A 177 110.37 56.64 -5.67
CA GLY A 177 110.88 57.55 -4.64
C GLY A 177 112.38 57.39 -4.46
N ILE A 178 112.85 56.18 -4.12
CA ILE A 178 114.29 55.87 -3.96
C ILE A 178 115.08 56.20 -5.24
N VAL A 179 114.54 55.89 -6.43
CA VAL A 179 115.20 56.24 -7.71
C VAL A 179 115.20 57.74 -7.99
N ALA A 180 114.22 58.50 -7.50
CA ALA A 180 114.21 59.96 -7.58
C ALA A 180 115.21 60.58 -6.59
N GLU A 181 115.18 60.15 -5.33
CA GLU A 181 116.09 60.56 -4.26
C GLU A 181 117.55 60.31 -4.64
N VAL A 182 117.90 59.09 -5.09
CA VAL A 182 119.27 58.76 -5.53
C VAL A 182 119.69 59.59 -6.76
N ARG A 183 118.76 59.97 -7.64
CA ARG A 183 119.06 60.87 -8.77
C ARG A 183 119.26 62.31 -8.32
N GLU A 184 118.49 62.78 -7.36
CA GLU A 184 118.61 64.12 -6.79
C GLU A 184 119.89 64.24 -5.95
N GLU A 185 120.16 63.30 -5.06
CA GLU A 185 121.43 63.20 -4.33
C GLU A 185 122.63 63.09 -5.28
N SER A 186 122.54 62.28 -6.35
CA SER A 186 123.62 62.20 -7.36
C SER A 186 123.79 63.51 -8.12
N ALA A 187 122.71 64.19 -8.49
CA ALA A 187 122.76 65.49 -9.18
C ALA A 187 123.33 66.59 -8.25
N GLU A 188 122.93 66.59 -6.98
CA GLU A 188 123.49 67.44 -5.95
C GLU A 188 124.97 67.14 -5.70
N ALA A 189 125.37 65.88 -5.55
CA ALA A 189 126.76 65.49 -5.35
C ALA A 189 127.63 65.91 -6.55
N MET A 190 127.17 65.69 -7.78
CA MET A 190 127.83 66.16 -9.00
C MET A 190 127.89 67.70 -9.07
N SER A 191 126.83 68.40 -8.64
CA SER A 191 126.80 69.88 -8.60
C SER A 191 127.76 70.43 -7.54
N ARG A 192 127.74 69.87 -6.32
CA ARG A 192 128.67 70.18 -5.22
C ARG A 192 130.13 69.87 -5.61
N TYR A 193 130.38 68.83 -6.42
CA TYR A 193 131.70 68.52 -6.97
C TYR A 193 132.12 69.50 -8.07
N LYS A 194 131.23 69.84 -9.02
CA LYS A 194 131.43 70.90 -10.03
C LYS A 194 131.53 72.31 -9.45
N ALA A 195 131.05 72.55 -8.23
CA ALA A 195 131.25 73.81 -7.51
C ALA A 195 132.63 73.88 -6.83
N ARG A 196 133.28 72.73 -6.58
CA ARG A 196 134.64 72.62 -5.99
C ARG A 196 135.74 72.48 -7.03
N SER A 197 135.43 71.92 -8.20
CA SER A 197 136.31 71.86 -9.36
C SER A 197 135.98 73.00 -10.33
N ALA A 198 136.98 73.79 -10.76
CA ALA A 198 136.78 75.04 -11.50
C ALA A 198 136.34 74.88 -12.99
N GLY A 199 135.47 73.91 -13.29
CA GLY A 199 134.99 73.58 -14.62
C GLY A 199 133.69 74.30 -14.98
N SER A 200 133.78 75.55 -15.43
CA SER A 200 132.62 76.30 -15.96
C SER A 200 132.18 75.72 -17.32
N GLY A 201 131.25 74.77 -17.28
CA GLY A 201 130.67 74.12 -18.46
C GLY A 201 129.15 73.97 -18.30
N SER A 202 128.40 74.60 -19.22
CA SER A 202 126.94 74.76 -19.17
C SER A 202 126.17 73.47 -18.89
N ASN A 203 125.13 73.57 -18.06
CA ASN A 203 124.29 72.45 -17.63
C ASN A 203 123.15 72.11 -18.61
N GLU A 204 123.09 72.79 -19.75
CA GLU A 204 121.94 72.82 -20.67
C GLU A 204 121.40 71.44 -21.08
N VAL A 205 122.28 70.45 -21.32
CA VAL A 205 121.87 69.07 -21.67
C VAL A 205 121.16 68.38 -20.49
N MET A 206 121.59 68.61 -19.26
CA MET A 206 120.94 68.07 -18.06
C MET A 206 119.59 68.76 -17.82
N ASP A 207 119.52 70.08 -17.98
CA ASP A 207 118.28 70.85 -17.89
C ASP A 207 117.24 70.42 -18.94
N ILE A 208 117.67 70.16 -20.18
CA ILE A 208 116.82 69.60 -21.25
C ILE A 208 116.33 68.19 -20.88
N ASN A 209 117.19 67.34 -20.33
CA ASN A 209 116.81 65.99 -19.91
C ASN A 209 115.79 66.03 -18.75
N MET A 210 116.00 66.90 -17.75
CA MET A 210 115.06 67.10 -16.64
C MET A 210 113.73 67.70 -17.09
N LYS A 211 113.73 68.65 -18.04
CA LYS A 211 112.50 69.15 -18.69
C LYS A 211 111.76 68.02 -19.41
N ARG A 212 112.47 67.18 -20.19
CA ARG A 212 111.91 66.02 -20.88
C ARG A 212 111.32 64.99 -19.91
N ALA A 213 112.00 64.71 -18.81
CA ALA A 213 111.52 63.81 -17.76
C ALA A 213 110.20 64.32 -17.13
N ARG A 214 110.11 65.63 -16.81
CA ARG A 214 108.87 66.26 -16.31
C ARG A 214 107.72 66.14 -17.31
N THR A 215 107.96 66.42 -18.61
CA THR A 215 106.90 66.25 -19.63
C THR A 215 106.45 64.79 -19.77
N LEU A 216 107.36 63.82 -19.66
CA LEU A 216 107.00 62.40 -19.69
C LEU A 216 106.18 61.98 -18.45
N GLN A 217 106.47 62.56 -17.29
CA GLN A 217 105.72 62.33 -16.05
C GLN A 217 104.29 62.90 -16.15
N GLN A 218 104.13 64.11 -16.70
CA GLN A 218 102.82 64.72 -16.93
C GLN A 218 101.96 63.85 -17.87
N MET A 219 102.48 63.45 -19.04
CA MET A 219 101.74 62.58 -19.97
C MET A 219 101.33 61.23 -19.34
N ARG A 220 102.10 60.72 -18.37
CA ARG A 220 101.76 59.50 -17.61
C ARG A 220 100.66 59.75 -16.57
N GLN A 221 100.64 60.92 -15.93
CA GLN A 221 99.57 61.33 -15.02
C GLN A 221 98.25 61.49 -15.78
N GLU A 222 98.24 62.24 -16.89
CA GLU A 222 97.07 62.44 -17.76
C GLU A 222 96.49 61.10 -18.28
N ASN A 223 97.35 60.18 -18.72
CA ASN A 223 96.91 58.83 -19.16
C ASN A 223 96.34 57.99 -18.00
N THR A 224 96.87 58.15 -16.78
CA THR A 224 96.35 57.50 -15.58
C THR A 224 94.96 58.06 -15.21
N GLU A 225 94.76 59.38 -15.32
CA GLU A 225 93.48 60.04 -15.09
C GLU A 225 92.42 59.63 -16.12
N MET A 226 92.76 59.61 -17.41
CA MET A 226 91.88 59.09 -18.47
C MET A 226 91.50 57.62 -18.22
N SER A 227 92.46 56.79 -17.80
CA SER A 227 92.20 55.38 -17.45
C SER A 227 91.21 55.25 -16.29
N GLN A 228 91.32 56.10 -15.26
CA GLN A 228 90.33 56.16 -14.18
C GLN A 228 88.95 56.64 -14.67
N LEU A 229 88.89 57.61 -15.58
CA LEU A 229 87.63 58.13 -16.14
C LEU A 229 86.89 57.04 -16.94
N VAL A 230 87.60 56.25 -17.75
CA VAL A 230 87.04 55.11 -18.49
C VAL A 230 86.49 54.04 -17.54
N LEU A 231 87.17 53.77 -16.41
CA LEU A 231 86.65 52.83 -15.40
C LEU A 231 85.38 53.37 -14.71
N LYS A 232 85.35 54.67 -14.35
CA LYS A 232 84.15 55.34 -13.81
C LYS A 232 82.97 55.27 -14.80
N MET A 233 83.21 55.52 -16.08
CA MET A 233 82.19 55.41 -17.14
C MET A 233 81.63 53.99 -17.29
N LYS A 234 82.50 52.96 -17.27
CA LYS A 234 82.09 51.55 -17.29
C LYS A 234 81.23 51.18 -16.06
N ALA A 235 81.64 51.61 -14.87
CA ALA A 235 80.86 51.38 -13.64
C ALA A 235 79.47 52.03 -13.70
N LEU A 236 79.37 53.29 -14.13
CA LEU A 236 78.09 53.99 -14.31
C LEU A 236 77.20 53.33 -15.37
N THR A 237 77.78 52.81 -16.45
CA THR A 237 77.04 52.11 -17.52
C THR A 237 76.46 50.79 -17.01
N ASN A 238 77.27 50.00 -16.28
CA ASN A 238 76.82 48.77 -15.65
C ASN A 238 75.73 49.03 -14.60
N TRP A 239 75.86 50.09 -13.79
CA TRP A 239 74.84 50.45 -12.80
C TRP A 239 73.51 50.84 -13.44
N LYS A 240 73.52 51.63 -14.52
CA LYS A 240 72.31 51.94 -15.31
C LYS A 240 71.67 50.66 -15.86
N LEU A 241 72.45 49.77 -16.48
CA LEU A 241 71.95 48.51 -17.04
C LEU A 241 71.32 47.61 -15.96
N SER A 242 72.00 47.45 -14.82
CA SER A 242 71.47 46.69 -13.67
C SER A 242 70.19 47.29 -13.11
N LYS A 243 70.07 48.62 -13.02
CA LYS A 243 68.84 49.27 -12.53
C LYS A 243 67.66 49.09 -13.48
N VAL A 244 67.89 49.13 -14.79
CA VAL A 244 66.88 48.83 -15.80
C VAL A 244 66.47 47.35 -15.74
N LYS A 245 67.43 46.43 -15.62
CA LYS A 245 67.17 44.99 -15.45
C LYS A 245 66.36 44.69 -14.17
N GLU A 246 66.70 45.32 -13.05
CA GLU A 246 65.94 45.23 -11.79
C GLU A 246 64.49 45.68 -11.97
N SER A 247 64.26 46.80 -12.68
CA SER A 247 62.93 47.34 -12.94
C SER A 247 62.07 46.39 -13.81
N TYR A 248 62.65 45.84 -14.89
CA TYR A 248 61.96 44.84 -15.70
C TYR A 248 61.69 43.55 -14.92
N ASN A 249 62.66 43.02 -14.17
CA ASN A 249 62.48 41.82 -13.35
C ASN A 249 61.33 42.00 -12.35
N LYS A 250 61.27 43.14 -11.65
CA LYS A 250 60.17 43.46 -10.72
C LYS A 250 58.81 43.47 -11.42
N LYS A 251 58.70 44.10 -12.60
CA LYS A 251 57.44 44.15 -13.36
C LYS A 251 57.04 42.78 -13.93
N VAL A 252 57.99 41.95 -14.33
CA VAL A 252 57.73 40.55 -14.75
C VAL A 252 57.23 39.70 -13.58
N SER A 253 57.83 39.81 -12.40
CA SER A 253 57.35 39.08 -11.20
C SER A 253 55.97 39.54 -10.74
N GLN A 254 55.67 40.84 -10.82
CA GLN A 254 54.33 41.39 -10.56
C GLN A 254 53.29 40.81 -11.52
N LEU A 255 53.51 40.90 -12.83
CA LEU A 255 52.59 40.38 -13.85
C LEU A 255 52.39 38.86 -13.73
N LYS A 256 53.43 38.08 -13.38
CA LYS A 256 53.29 36.65 -13.08
C LYS A 256 52.37 36.42 -11.88
N SER A 257 52.61 37.11 -10.76
CA SER A 257 51.79 37.00 -9.55
C SER A 257 50.33 37.39 -9.78
N GLU A 258 50.08 38.42 -10.60
CA GLU A 258 48.74 38.81 -11.05
C GLU A 258 48.08 37.71 -11.90
N ILE A 259 48.78 37.12 -12.87
CA ILE A 259 48.28 35.99 -13.68
C ILE A 259 47.95 34.77 -12.80
N ASP A 260 48.83 34.40 -11.87
CA ASP A 260 48.62 33.27 -10.96
C ASP A 260 47.46 33.52 -10.00
N LYS A 261 47.22 34.78 -9.58
CA LYS A 261 46.04 35.16 -8.81
C LYS A 261 44.78 35.04 -9.68
N CYS A 262 44.73 35.68 -10.85
CA CYS A 262 43.57 35.61 -11.75
C CYS A 262 43.23 34.18 -12.16
N ARG A 263 44.23 33.29 -12.30
CA ARG A 263 44.02 31.85 -12.54
C ARG A 263 43.35 31.15 -11.36
N LYS A 264 43.71 31.49 -10.12
CA LYS A 264 43.04 30.97 -8.90
C LYS A 264 41.62 31.49 -8.80
N ASP A 265 41.44 32.81 -8.96
CA ASP A 265 40.13 33.47 -8.90
C ASP A 265 39.16 32.90 -9.95
N TYR A 266 39.62 32.71 -11.20
CA TYR A 266 38.86 32.03 -12.26
C TYR A 266 38.51 30.58 -11.92
N SER A 267 39.46 29.83 -11.34
CA SER A 267 39.21 28.43 -10.97
C SER A 267 38.17 28.31 -9.86
N TYR A 268 38.17 29.23 -8.89
CA TYR A 268 37.17 29.32 -7.83
C TYR A 268 35.79 29.66 -8.40
N ILE A 269 35.68 30.72 -9.22
CA ILE A 269 34.41 31.11 -9.87
C ILE A 269 33.85 29.99 -10.75
N LYS A 270 34.73 29.26 -11.46
CA LYS A 270 34.32 28.09 -12.25
C LYS A 270 33.74 26.98 -11.36
N MET A 271 34.42 26.67 -10.25
CA MET A 271 34.01 25.61 -9.32
C MET A 271 32.63 25.90 -8.72
N THR A 272 32.40 27.12 -8.21
CA THR A 272 31.09 27.49 -7.63
C THR A 272 29.98 27.52 -8.67
N ALA A 273 30.25 27.95 -9.90
CA ALA A 273 29.28 27.87 -11.00
C ALA A 273 28.96 26.42 -11.42
N GLU A 274 29.94 25.51 -11.38
CA GLU A 274 29.72 24.07 -11.63
C GLU A 274 28.88 23.42 -10.51
N GLU A 275 29.10 23.81 -9.25
CA GLU A 275 28.27 23.41 -8.10
C GLU A 275 26.81 23.91 -8.21
N GLU A 276 26.60 25.19 -8.55
CA GLU A 276 25.26 25.76 -8.79
C GLU A 276 24.52 25.01 -9.90
N VAL A 277 25.19 24.69 -11.01
CA VAL A 277 24.60 23.93 -12.12
C VAL A 277 24.21 22.50 -11.69
N ILE A 278 24.97 21.87 -10.79
CA ILE A 278 24.61 20.55 -10.22
C ILE A 278 23.35 20.67 -9.33
N LEU A 279 23.30 21.65 -8.45
CA LEU A 279 22.14 21.89 -7.57
C LEU A 279 20.87 22.20 -8.37
N LEU A 280 20.95 23.06 -9.39
CA LEU A 280 19.82 23.36 -10.27
C LEU A 280 19.34 22.12 -11.05
N ARG A 281 20.25 21.25 -11.51
CA ARG A 281 19.88 19.97 -12.15
C ARG A 281 19.15 19.04 -11.17
N GLN A 282 19.61 18.94 -9.92
CA GLN A 282 18.95 18.15 -8.88
C GLN A 282 17.54 18.69 -8.57
N GLN A 283 17.38 20.01 -8.44
CA GLN A 283 16.08 20.66 -8.26
C GLN A 283 15.11 20.38 -9.42
N VAL A 284 15.58 20.47 -10.67
CA VAL A 284 14.75 20.14 -11.86
C VAL A 284 14.30 18.67 -11.86
N VAL A 285 15.15 17.73 -11.44
CA VAL A 285 14.78 16.31 -11.30
C VAL A 285 13.75 16.11 -10.18
N ALA A 286 13.93 16.74 -9.02
CA ALA A 286 12.99 16.66 -7.90
C ALA A 286 11.61 17.25 -8.26
N LEU A 287 11.57 18.41 -8.92
CA LEU A 287 10.34 19.05 -9.40
C LEU A 287 9.62 18.20 -10.46
N ARG A 288 10.36 17.57 -11.38
CA ARG A 288 9.76 16.63 -12.37
C ARG A 288 9.15 15.40 -11.71
N LYS A 289 9.79 14.86 -10.67
CA LYS A 289 9.24 13.73 -9.90
C LYS A 289 7.95 14.14 -9.18
N ALA A 290 7.98 15.24 -8.43
CA ALA A 290 6.81 15.75 -7.71
C ALA A 290 5.63 16.10 -8.65
N LEU A 291 5.93 16.63 -9.85
CA LEU A 291 4.92 16.86 -10.89
C LEU A 291 4.28 15.55 -11.36
N ALA A 292 5.07 14.53 -11.70
CA ALA A 292 4.56 13.24 -12.15
C ALA A 292 3.72 12.52 -11.06
N GLU A 293 4.13 12.63 -9.79
CA GLU A 293 3.37 12.12 -8.64
C GLU A 293 2.02 12.86 -8.51
N SER A 294 2.01 14.20 -8.61
CA SER A 294 0.78 15.01 -8.57
C SER A 294 -0.13 14.78 -9.79
N GLU A 295 0.43 14.56 -10.99
CA GLU A 295 -0.34 14.22 -12.19
C GLU A 295 -1.03 12.85 -12.05
N HIS A 296 -0.34 11.86 -11.47
CA HIS A 296 -0.92 10.54 -11.17
C HIS A 296 -2.03 10.62 -10.10
N GLU A 297 -1.83 11.40 -9.03
CA GLU A 297 -2.89 11.64 -8.03
C GLU A 297 -4.11 12.35 -8.64
N ARG A 298 -3.89 13.35 -9.49
CA ARG A 298 -4.95 14.05 -10.24
C ARG A 298 -5.70 13.11 -11.19
N GLU A 299 -5.01 12.20 -11.87
CA GLU A 299 -5.65 11.21 -12.74
C GLU A 299 -6.46 10.18 -11.93
N SER A 300 -5.91 9.71 -10.81
CA SER A 300 -6.57 8.77 -9.88
C SER A 300 -7.85 9.37 -9.29
N THR A 301 -7.79 10.60 -8.78
CA THR A 301 -8.95 11.33 -8.25
C THR A 301 -9.98 11.65 -9.33
N SER A 302 -9.56 12.00 -10.55
CA SER A 302 -10.47 12.16 -11.70
C SER A 302 -11.22 10.86 -12.04
N LYS A 303 -10.52 9.72 -12.08
CA LYS A 303 -11.12 8.38 -12.30
C LYS A 303 -12.06 7.95 -11.17
N LEU A 304 -11.87 8.45 -9.94
CA LEU A 304 -12.79 8.20 -8.83
C LEU A 304 -14.05 9.07 -8.94
N LEU A 305 -13.89 10.36 -9.28
CA LEU A 305 -15.00 11.28 -9.50
C LEU A 305 -15.91 10.85 -10.66
N GLU A 306 -15.33 10.34 -11.74
CA GLU A 306 -16.07 9.77 -12.88
C GLU A 306 -16.93 8.57 -12.47
N LYS A 307 -16.39 7.65 -11.65
CA LYS A 307 -17.14 6.52 -11.10
C LYS A 307 -18.30 6.97 -10.23
N GLU A 308 -18.09 7.92 -9.32
CA GLU A 308 -19.15 8.47 -8.47
C GLU A 308 -20.24 9.18 -9.30
N PHE A 309 -19.85 9.93 -10.35
CA PHE A 309 -20.81 10.54 -11.27
C PHE A 309 -21.65 9.48 -12.01
N ARG A 310 -21.01 8.39 -12.47
CA ARG A 310 -21.71 7.28 -13.12
C ARG A 310 -22.67 6.57 -12.15
N ILE A 311 -22.23 6.26 -10.93
CA ILE A 311 -23.08 5.66 -9.88
C ILE A 311 -24.26 6.58 -9.54
N LYS A 312 -24.05 7.90 -9.51
CA LYS A 312 -25.11 8.88 -9.24
C LYS A 312 -26.14 8.96 -10.39
N THR A 313 -25.71 8.84 -11.64
CA THR A 313 -26.63 8.79 -12.80
C THR A 313 -27.37 7.45 -12.87
N GLU A 314 -26.69 6.31 -12.67
CA GLU A 314 -27.30 4.99 -12.52
C GLU A 314 -28.36 4.96 -11.41
N ARG A 315 -28.06 5.57 -10.25
CA ARG A 315 -29.01 5.69 -9.14
C ARG A 315 -30.22 6.54 -9.52
N LYS A 316 -30.02 7.71 -10.11
CA LYS A 316 -31.13 8.58 -10.52
C LYS A 316 -32.05 7.87 -11.52
N HIS A 317 -31.50 7.19 -12.53
CA HIS A 317 -32.32 6.44 -13.49
C HIS A 317 -33.13 5.32 -12.83
N ARG A 318 -32.59 4.69 -11.78
CA ARG A 318 -33.34 3.72 -10.97
C ARG A 318 -34.45 4.39 -10.15
N GLU A 319 -34.17 5.51 -9.49
CA GLU A 319 -35.15 6.30 -8.73
C GLU A 319 -36.30 6.79 -9.64
N ASP A 320 -35.98 7.28 -10.84
CA ASP A 320 -36.95 7.69 -11.87
C ASP A 320 -37.81 6.48 -12.32
N GLN A 321 -37.21 5.30 -12.51
CA GLN A 321 -37.92 4.07 -12.91
C GLN A 321 -38.78 3.47 -11.78
N GLU A 322 -38.28 3.47 -10.55
CA GLU A 322 -39.02 3.03 -9.36
C GLU A 322 -40.21 3.96 -9.10
N ALA A 323 -40.05 5.28 -9.24
CA ALA A 323 -41.14 6.25 -9.14
C ALA A 323 -42.18 6.09 -10.26
N TYR A 324 -41.78 5.77 -11.48
CA TYR A 324 -42.70 5.44 -12.57
C TYR A 324 -43.51 4.17 -12.26
N ASN A 325 -42.84 3.10 -11.84
CA ASN A 325 -43.48 1.83 -11.47
C ASN A 325 -44.42 2.00 -10.26
N ALA A 326 -44.04 2.80 -9.27
CA ALA A 326 -44.88 3.11 -8.11
C ALA A 326 -46.17 3.82 -8.52
N ARG A 327 -46.09 4.84 -9.40
CA ARG A 327 -47.28 5.53 -9.94
C ARG A 327 -48.19 4.60 -10.73
N GLN A 328 -47.64 3.68 -11.54
CA GLN A 328 -48.45 2.69 -12.25
C GLN A 328 -49.16 1.73 -11.29
N MET A 329 -48.48 1.28 -10.23
CA MET A 329 -49.11 0.46 -9.16
C MET A 329 -50.14 1.23 -8.34
N GLU A 330 -49.95 2.53 -8.13
CA GLU A 330 -50.91 3.42 -7.45
C GLU A 330 -52.17 3.63 -8.30
N LEU A 331 -52.03 3.92 -9.60
CA LEU A 331 -53.15 3.99 -10.55
C LEU A 331 -53.92 2.66 -10.63
N ALA A 332 -53.22 1.52 -10.67
CA ALA A 332 -53.85 0.21 -10.65
C ALA A 332 -54.60 -0.08 -9.33
N ARG A 333 -54.08 0.39 -8.17
CA ARG A 333 -54.80 0.30 -6.89
C ARG A 333 -56.02 1.21 -6.88
N ALA A 334 -55.89 2.46 -7.33
CA ALA A 334 -57.00 3.41 -7.42
C ALA A 334 -58.13 2.88 -8.31
N ALA A 335 -57.81 2.31 -9.47
CA ALA A 335 -58.80 1.69 -10.36
C ALA A 335 -59.51 0.48 -9.72
N ASN A 336 -58.80 -0.37 -8.97
CA ASN A 336 -59.43 -1.47 -8.24
C ASN A 336 -60.30 -0.98 -7.07
N VAL A 337 -59.90 0.08 -6.36
CA VAL A 337 -60.73 0.71 -5.31
C VAL A 337 -61.97 1.36 -5.91
N GLN A 338 -61.83 2.10 -7.02
CA GLN A 338 -62.95 2.69 -7.75
C GLN A 338 -63.95 1.62 -8.19
N LYS A 339 -63.48 0.51 -8.76
CA LYS A 339 -64.35 -0.62 -9.09
C LYS A 339 -65.03 -1.22 -7.85
N MET A 340 -64.33 -1.32 -6.72
CA MET A 340 -64.95 -1.81 -5.47
C MET A 340 -66.01 -0.84 -4.92
N ILE A 341 -65.88 0.47 -5.17
CA ILE A 341 -66.91 1.47 -4.85
C ILE A 341 -68.12 1.29 -5.78
N GLU A 342 -67.92 1.16 -7.09
CA GLU A 342 -68.98 0.86 -8.06
C GLU A 342 -69.71 -0.46 -7.72
N ASP A 343 -68.95 -1.52 -7.39
CA ASP A 343 -69.47 -2.80 -6.90
C ASP A 343 -70.23 -2.65 -5.56
N ILE A 344 -69.98 -1.61 -4.74
CA ILE A 344 -70.71 -1.34 -3.49
C ILE A 344 -71.96 -0.52 -3.78
N ASP A 345 -71.88 0.52 -4.61
CA ASP A 345 -73.01 1.37 -5.01
C ASP A 345 -74.10 0.53 -5.71
N ASP A 346 -73.73 -0.38 -6.63
CA ASP A 346 -74.64 -1.34 -7.26
C ASP A 346 -75.31 -2.27 -6.22
N LYS A 347 -74.58 -2.67 -5.17
CA LYS A 347 -75.13 -3.49 -4.08
C LYS A 347 -76.05 -2.66 -3.17
N GLU A 348 -75.75 -1.38 -2.93
CA GLU A 348 -76.59 -0.48 -2.14
C GLU A 348 -77.89 -0.15 -2.88
N VAL A 349 -77.84 0.16 -4.18
CA VAL A 349 -79.04 0.30 -5.03
C VAL A 349 -79.89 -0.97 -4.98
N ARG A 350 -79.27 -2.16 -5.10
CA ARG A 350 -79.97 -3.45 -5.01
C ARG A 350 -80.55 -3.73 -3.61
N LEU A 351 -79.85 -3.36 -2.55
CA LEU A 351 -80.33 -3.48 -1.16
C LEU A 351 -81.48 -2.50 -0.87
N ASN A 352 -81.43 -1.29 -1.43
CA ASN A 352 -82.50 -0.30 -1.32
C ASN A 352 -83.78 -0.80 -2.03
N LEU A 353 -83.67 -1.35 -3.24
CA LEU A 353 -84.80 -1.99 -3.93
C LEU A 353 -85.39 -3.17 -3.12
N LEU A 354 -84.54 -4.03 -2.55
CA LEU A 354 -84.98 -5.13 -1.66
C LEU A 354 -85.63 -4.61 -0.37
N SER A 355 -85.15 -3.49 0.18
CA SER A 355 -85.69 -2.83 1.37
C SER A 355 -87.04 -2.17 1.10
N GLU A 356 -87.21 -1.55 -0.08
CA GLU A 356 -88.50 -1.04 -0.56
C GLU A 356 -89.52 -2.17 -0.73
N ASP A 357 -89.15 -3.28 -1.38
CA ASP A 357 -90.06 -4.42 -1.56
C ASP A 357 -90.36 -5.12 -0.22
N LEU A 358 -89.41 -5.16 0.72
CA LEU A 358 -89.67 -5.60 2.09
C LEU A 358 -90.63 -4.65 2.82
N HIS A 359 -90.53 -3.33 2.62
CA HIS A 359 -91.49 -2.37 3.17
C HIS A 359 -92.88 -2.49 2.52
N ARG A 360 -92.96 -2.64 1.18
CA ARG A 360 -94.21 -2.87 0.44
C ARG A 360 -94.91 -4.14 0.94
N THR A 361 -94.19 -5.25 1.00
CA THR A 361 -94.73 -6.54 1.47
C THR A 361 -95.07 -6.51 2.96
N THR A 362 -94.29 -5.86 3.80
CA THR A 362 -94.60 -5.67 5.23
C THR A 362 -95.84 -4.80 5.43
N HIS A 363 -95.99 -3.71 4.68
CA HIS A 363 -97.18 -2.86 4.73
C HIS A 363 -98.44 -3.58 4.22
N LEU A 364 -98.33 -4.37 3.14
CA LEU A 364 -99.39 -5.24 2.66
C LEU A 364 -99.74 -6.33 3.69
N HIS A 365 -98.75 -6.95 4.33
CA HIS A 365 -98.99 -7.93 5.39
C HIS A 365 -99.64 -7.28 6.62
N GLN A 366 -99.20 -6.10 7.05
CA GLN A 366 -99.75 -5.38 8.20
C GLN A 366 -101.17 -4.91 7.94
N THR A 367 -101.48 -4.40 6.75
CA THR A 367 -102.86 -4.03 6.37
C THR A 367 -103.78 -5.24 6.22
N ALA A 368 -103.28 -6.37 5.70
CA ALA A 368 -104.01 -7.64 5.69
C ALA A 368 -104.22 -8.22 7.10
N GLN A 369 -103.22 -8.16 7.97
CA GLN A 369 -103.30 -8.58 9.37
C GLN A 369 -104.27 -7.70 10.16
N GLU A 370 -104.26 -6.39 9.93
CA GLU A 370 -105.20 -5.43 10.52
C GLU A 370 -106.63 -5.66 10.03
N LYS A 371 -106.82 -5.98 8.74
CA LYS A 371 -108.13 -6.44 8.23
C LYS A 371 -108.57 -7.73 8.94
N ASN A 372 -107.71 -8.76 8.97
CA ASN A 372 -108.00 -10.02 9.66
C ASN A 372 -108.28 -9.80 11.17
N ARG A 373 -107.64 -8.81 11.81
CA ARG A 373 -107.88 -8.44 13.21
C ARG A 373 -109.28 -7.82 13.38
N ARG A 374 -109.71 -6.96 12.46
CA ARG A 374 -111.08 -6.40 12.41
C ARG A 374 -112.12 -7.49 12.16
N ASP A 375 -111.89 -8.34 11.17
CA ASP A 375 -112.78 -9.44 10.83
C ASP A 375 -112.89 -10.43 12.01
N PHE A 376 -111.78 -10.75 12.68
CA PHE A 376 -111.76 -11.51 13.93
C PHE A 376 -112.49 -10.80 15.08
N THR A 377 -112.39 -9.47 15.22
CA THR A 377 -113.17 -8.75 16.24
C THR A 377 -114.66 -8.73 15.92
N GLN A 378 -115.06 -8.62 14.66
CA GLN A 378 -116.47 -8.74 14.25
C GLN A 378 -117.00 -10.16 14.50
N VAL A 379 -116.25 -11.21 14.16
CA VAL A 379 -116.63 -12.61 14.45
C VAL A 379 -116.71 -12.85 15.96
N LYS A 380 -115.76 -12.32 16.74
CA LYS A 380 -115.80 -12.37 18.21
C LYS A 380 -116.99 -11.61 18.78
N GLN A 381 -117.36 -10.45 18.23
CA GLN A 381 -118.55 -9.70 18.62
C GLN A 381 -119.84 -10.45 18.26
N LYS A 382 -119.93 -11.07 17.08
CA LYS A 382 -121.05 -11.95 16.70
C LYS A 382 -121.17 -13.15 17.64
N LEU A 383 -120.06 -13.83 17.97
CA LEU A 383 -120.04 -14.92 18.94
C LEU A 383 -120.43 -14.47 20.36
N ILE A 384 -120.05 -13.27 20.79
CA ILE A 384 -120.49 -12.70 22.07
C ILE A 384 -121.98 -12.36 22.03
N HIS A 385 -122.49 -11.80 20.92
CA HIS A 385 -123.91 -11.51 20.74
C HIS A 385 -124.76 -12.80 20.71
N GLU A 386 -124.33 -13.83 19.99
CA GLU A 386 -124.94 -15.16 20.03
C GLU A 386 -124.88 -15.80 21.42
N ARG A 387 -123.74 -15.70 22.13
CA ARG A 387 -123.61 -16.19 23.50
C ARG A 387 -124.59 -15.45 24.42
N ASN A 388 -124.72 -14.13 24.27
CA ASN A 388 -125.63 -13.34 25.08
C ASN A 388 -127.09 -13.64 24.74
N LEU A 389 -127.46 -13.81 23.46
CA LEU A 389 -128.79 -14.28 23.05
C LEU A 389 -129.10 -15.68 23.58
N LYS A 390 -128.11 -16.59 23.61
CA LYS A 390 -128.24 -17.93 24.19
C LYS A 390 -128.40 -17.86 25.72
N LEU A 391 -127.63 -17.02 26.42
CA LEU A 391 -127.78 -16.78 27.86
C LEU A 391 -129.13 -16.13 28.20
N ASP A 392 -129.59 -15.17 27.42
CA ASP A 392 -130.89 -14.49 27.59
C ASP A 392 -132.07 -15.42 27.28
N ALA A 393 -131.90 -16.35 26.32
CA ALA A 393 -132.84 -17.45 26.10
C ALA A 393 -132.82 -18.49 27.24
N PHE A 394 -131.65 -18.84 27.80
CA PHE A 394 -131.57 -19.69 28.98
C PHE A 394 -132.19 -19.04 30.20
N GLN A 395 -131.92 -17.75 30.47
CA GLN A 395 -132.58 -17.01 31.56
C GLN A 395 -134.10 -16.96 31.39
N ARG A 396 -134.62 -16.76 30.16
CA ARG A 396 -136.08 -16.86 29.93
C ARG A 396 -136.63 -18.28 30.08
N VAL A 397 -135.84 -19.33 29.86
CA VAL A 397 -136.23 -20.71 30.20
C VAL A 397 -136.22 -20.92 31.71
N ASP A 398 -135.21 -20.43 32.43
CA ASP A 398 -135.13 -20.50 33.89
C ASP A 398 -136.29 -19.71 34.55
N GLU A 399 -136.61 -18.51 34.05
CA GLU A 399 -137.76 -17.70 34.49
C GLU A 399 -139.10 -18.39 34.23
N LEU A 400 -139.27 -19.03 33.06
CA LEU A 400 -140.48 -19.80 32.76
C LEU A 400 -140.57 -21.07 33.61
N GLN A 401 -139.46 -21.74 33.91
CA GLN A 401 -139.44 -22.90 34.83
C GLN A 401 -139.77 -22.49 36.26
N ALA A 402 -139.25 -21.35 36.73
CA ALA A 402 -139.61 -20.78 38.03
C ALA A 402 -141.11 -20.44 38.11
N GLN A 403 -141.66 -19.78 37.09
CA GLN A 403 -143.09 -19.45 37.03
C GLN A 403 -143.99 -20.70 37.02
N VAL A 404 -143.61 -21.77 36.30
CA VAL A 404 -144.35 -23.05 36.36
C VAL A 404 -144.32 -23.64 37.78
N TYR A 405 -143.15 -23.65 38.43
CA TYR A 405 -143.01 -24.15 39.81
C TYR A 405 -143.85 -23.34 40.82
N ASP A 406 -143.90 -22.02 40.69
CA ASP A 406 -144.67 -21.14 41.57
C ASP A 406 -146.19 -21.25 41.34
N TYR A 407 -146.64 -21.49 40.09
CA TYR A 407 -148.07 -21.68 39.79
C TYR A 407 -148.61 -23.06 40.17
N GLU A 408 -147.82 -24.14 40.01
CA GLU A 408 -148.24 -25.49 40.42
C GLU A 408 -148.35 -25.65 41.94
N ALA A 409 -147.58 -24.87 42.72
CA ALA A 409 -147.55 -24.95 44.19
C ALA A 409 -148.81 -24.37 44.89
N ALA A 410 -149.69 -23.66 44.19
CA ALA A 410 -150.68 -22.79 44.84
C ALA A 410 -152.10 -23.37 45.01
N VAL A 411 -152.54 -24.34 44.19
CA VAL A 411 -153.97 -24.71 44.09
C VAL A 411 -154.29 -26.21 43.96
N SER A 412 -153.49 -27.12 44.55
CA SER A 412 -153.90 -28.54 44.75
C SER A 412 -153.08 -29.31 45.78
N SER A 413 -153.71 -30.35 46.37
CA SER A 413 -153.13 -31.37 47.29
C SER A 413 -152.25 -30.86 48.45
N ILE A 414 -152.83 -30.79 49.64
CA ILE A 414 -152.19 -30.18 50.82
C ILE A 414 -151.47 -31.20 51.72
N SER A 415 -150.19 -30.93 52.06
CA SER A 415 -149.41 -31.48 53.20
C SER A 415 -149.00 -32.98 53.15
N ARG A 416 -147.77 -33.41 53.50
CA ARG A 416 -146.49 -32.73 53.84
C ARG A 416 -145.28 -33.69 53.60
N PRO A 417 -144.01 -33.22 53.64
CA PRO A 417 -142.93 -33.89 52.88
C PRO A 417 -141.82 -34.59 53.69
N PHE A 418 -141.13 -35.48 52.97
CA PHE A 418 -139.70 -35.82 53.05
C PHE A 418 -139.19 -35.79 51.58
N THR A 419 -137.99 -35.35 51.20
CA THR A 419 -136.86 -34.66 51.87
C THR A 419 -135.99 -34.02 50.75
N SER A 420 -135.11 -33.03 50.95
CA SER A 420 -134.60 -32.39 52.18
C SER A 420 -134.26 -30.91 51.95
N MET A 421 -134.88 -30.03 52.73
CA MET A 421 -134.44 -28.64 52.92
C MET A 421 -133.21 -28.62 53.86
N SER A 422 -132.26 -27.68 53.88
CA SER A 422 -131.83 -26.52 53.06
C SER A 422 -130.89 -25.69 53.98
N LEU A 423 -130.46 -24.50 53.52
CA LEU A 423 -130.21 -23.29 54.33
C LEU A 423 -128.84 -23.09 55.02
N PHE A 424 -128.50 -21.79 55.17
CA PHE A 424 -127.37 -21.19 55.89
C PHE A 424 -125.96 -21.42 55.31
N SER A 425 -125.01 -20.48 55.39
CA SER A 425 -125.04 -19.01 55.52
C SER A 425 -123.61 -18.46 55.21
N PRO A 426 -123.32 -17.14 55.24
CA PRO A 426 -122.29 -16.59 54.36
C PRO A 426 -120.98 -16.16 55.04
N GLY A 427 -119.95 -16.00 54.20
CA GLY A 427 -119.04 -14.86 54.32
C GLY A 427 -117.53 -15.15 54.38
N ARG A 428 -116.78 -14.17 53.87
CA ARG A 428 -115.36 -13.85 54.16
C ARG A 428 -114.25 -14.88 53.88
N LEU A 429 -113.43 -14.49 52.89
CA LEU A 429 -111.96 -14.41 52.92
C LEU A 429 -111.11 -15.66 52.51
N PRO A 430 -109.83 -15.46 52.09
CA PRO A 430 -108.96 -16.46 51.45
C PRO A 430 -107.93 -17.04 52.48
N PRO A 431 -106.72 -17.60 52.16
CA PRO A 431 -106.07 -17.90 50.86
C PRO A 431 -105.28 -19.24 50.74
N MET A 432 -105.14 -19.77 49.51
CA MET A 432 -104.03 -20.67 49.07
C MET A 432 -103.74 -20.38 47.58
N ARG A 433 -102.54 -20.20 47.01
CA ARG A 433 -101.11 -20.39 47.35
C ARG A 433 -100.47 -21.72 46.89
N SER A 434 -99.49 -21.59 45.98
CA SER A 434 -98.69 -22.64 45.30
C SER A 434 -99.47 -23.48 44.26
N ARG A 435 -98.85 -24.05 43.20
CA ARG A 435 -97.41 -24.25 42.91
C ARG A 435 -97.13 -24.35 41.38
N ALA A 436 -95.96 -23.87 40.95
CA ALA A 436 -95.37 -24.00 39.59
C ALA A 436 -96.13 -23.32 38.42
N SER A 437 -95.50 -22.89 37.32
CA SER A 437 -94.07 -22.91 36.94
C SER A 437 -93.65 -21.56 36.31
N THR A 438 -92.37 -21.19 36.39
CA THR A 438 -91.80 -19.97 35.76
C THR A 438 -90.37 -20.22 35.26
N SER A 439 -90.01 -19.53 34.18
CA SER A 439 -88.71 -19.57 33.48
C SER A 439 -88.38 -18.15 32.97
N LEU A 440 -87.13 -17.71 32.78
CA LEU A 440 -85.79 -18.20 33.19
C LEU A 440 -84.80 -16.99 33.07
N GLU A 441 -83.99 -16.58 34.05
CA GLU A 441 -84.18 -16.71 35.51
C GLU A 441 -83.41 -15.64 36.34
N LYS A 442 -82.06 -15.56 36.20
CA LYS A 442 -81.10 -14.83 37.06
C LYS A 442 -79.86 -14.42 36.21
N SER A 443 -78.81 -13.71 36.67
CA SER A 443 -78.28 -13.54 38.03
C SER A 443 -77.41 -12.27 38.25
N ILE A 444 -76.78 -12.20 39.43
CA ILE A 444 -76.23 -11.01 40.11
C ILE A 444 -74.69 -11.12 40.31
N LYS A 445 -74.00 -9.98 40.12
CA LYS A 445 -72.68 -9.55 40.67
C LYS A 445 -71.46 -10.52 40.72
N SER A 446 -70.39 -10.05 40.06
CA SER A 446 -69.03 -9.80 40.62
C SER A 446 -67.98 -10.91 40.88
N ARG A 447 -66.75 -10.58 40.41
CA ARG A 447 -65.42 -10.72 41.07
C ARG A 447 -64.56 -12.01 40.92
N ALA A 448 -63.72 -11.95 39.87
CA ALA A 448 -62.26 -12.26 39.86
C ALA A 448 -61.70 -13.71 39.83
N SER A 449 -60.63 -13.87 39.02
CA SER A 449 -59.63 -14.97 38.98
C SER A 449 -60.11 -16.34 38.44
N SER A 450 -59.38 -17.09 37.58
CA SER A 450 -57.97 -16.97 37.14
C SER A 450 -57.67 -17.74 35.82
N TYR A 451 -56.45 -17.57 35.27
CA TYR A 451 -55.69 -18.42 34.32
C TYR A 451 -56.17 -18.71 32.87
N ARG A 452 -55.25 -18.42 31.92
CA ARG A 452 -54.88 -19.16 30.65
C ARG A 452 -55.97 -19.45 29.58
N ASP A 453 -55.66 -19.58 28.28
CA ASP A 453 -54.38 -19.47 27.55
C ASP A 453 -54.58 -18.91 26.11
N THR A 454 -53.48 -18.51 25.47
CA THR A 454 -53.13 -18.27 24.04
C THR A 454 -54.13 -18.67 22.90
N PRO A 455 -54.15 -17.99 21.71
CA PRO A 455 -52.94 -17.78 20.87
C PRO A 455 -52.79 -16.51 19.97
N VAL A 456 -51.52 -16.20 19.63
CA VAL A 456 -50.92 -15.88 18.29
C VAL A 456 -51.73 -15.02 17.29
N SER A 457 -51.22 -13.94 16.67
CA SER A 457 -49.93 -13.22 16.77
C SER A 457 -50.01 -11.86 16.05
N SER A 458 -49.31 -10.84 16.55
CA SER A 458 -48.76 -9.72 15.75
C SER A 458 -47.70 -8.93 16.55
N THR A 459 -46.63 -8.47 15.89
CA THR A 459 -45.55 -7.66 16.50
C THR A 459 -44.93 -6.69 15.48
N PRO A 460 -44.73 -5.43 15.89
CA PRO A 460 -43.54 -4.67 15.46
C PRO A 460 -42.96 -3.79 16.58
N TRP A 461 -41.64 -3.82 16.82
CA TRP A 461 -40.94 -2.94 17.78
C TRP A 461 -39.47 -2.65 17.37
N PRO A 462 -38.85 -1.49 17.74
CA PRO A 462 -37.50 -1.11 17.30
C PRO A 462 -36.44 -0.99 18.47
N PRO A 463 -35.73 0.13 18.78
CA PRO A 463 -34.26 0.09 18.71
C PRO A 463 -33.43 0.60 19.94
N GLY A 464 -32.18 0.11 20.07
CA GLY A 464 -31.00 0.94 20.46
C GLY A 464 -30.31 0.80 21.84
N ALA A 465 -28.99 1.10 21.83
CA ALA A 465 -28.10 1.66 22.90
C ALA A 465 -27.25 0.79 23.88
N SER A 466 -26.00 1.29 24.11
CA SER A 466 -25.09 1.20 25.30
C SER A 466 -24.14 -0.01 25.60
N PHE A 467 -23.03 0.32 26.28
CA PHE A 467 -21.83 -0.43 26.79
C PHE A 467 -21.69 -0.21 28.33
N PRO A 468 -20.69 -0.73 29.14
CA PRO A 468 -19.62 -1.75 29.00
C PRO A 468 -19.75 -2.83 30.15
N PRO A 469 -18.79 -3.27 31.03
CA PRO A 469 -17.30 -3.45 31.02
C PRO A 469 -16.72 -4.79 31.60
N ASN A 470 -15.38 -4.95 31.50
CA ASN A 470 -14.36 -5.68 32.32
C ASN A 470 -14.72 -6.80 33.36
N TYR A 471 -14.02 -7.95 33.32
CA TYR A 471 -12.84 -8.26 34.18
C TYR A 471 -12.05 -9.57 33.77
N GLN A 472 -10.95 -9.86 34.49
CA GLN A 472 -9.85 -10.85 34.27
C GLN A 472 -10.25 -12.35 34.47
N GLN A 473 -9.51 -13.43 34.13
CA GLN A 473 -8.08 -13.78 34.38
C GLN A 473 -7.53 -15.01 33.57
N ARG A 474 -6.19 -15.07 33.35
CA ARG A 474 -5.26 -16.26 33.27
C ARG A 474 -5.55 -17.40 32.22
N SER A 475 -4.61 -18.26 31.75
CA SER A 475 -3.23 -18.65 32.14
C SER A 475 -2.34 -19.24 31.00
N LEU A 476 -1.04 -18.89 30.99
CA LEU A 476 0.18 -19.75 30.87
C LEU A 476 0.56 -20.57 29.57
N THR A 477 1.55 -20.04 28.81
CA THR A 477 2.90 -20.62 28.43
C THR A 477 3.10 -22.00 27.76
N PRO A 478 4.27 -22.27 27.08
CA PRO A 478 5.32 -21.40 26.49
C PRO A 478 5.80 -21.78 25.06
N ASP A 479 6.72 -20.97 24.49
CA ASP A 479 7.48 -21.18 23.24
C ASP A 479 8.99 -21.39 23.53
N PRO A 480 9.75 -22.23 22.78
CA PRO A 480 11.18 -22.45 23.02
C PRO A 480 12.12 -21.98 21.88
N ARG A 481 12.96 -20.98 22.17
CA ARG A 481 14.29 -20.77 21.55
C ARG A 481 15.36 -20.76 22.65
N MET A 482 16.50 -21.43 22.44
CA MET A 482 17.71 -21.24 23.27
C MET A 482 19.02 -21.55 22.54
N ILE A 483 20.15 -21.28 23.19
CA ILE A 483 21.51 -21.12 22.62
C ILE A 483 22.46 -22.24 23.14
N TYR A 484 23.58 -22.46 22.44
CA TYR A 484 24.70 -23.36 22.76
C TYR A 484 25.13 -23.42 24.25
N GLN A 485 25.46 -24.62 24.77
CA GLN A 485 26.86 -25.10 24.88
C GLN A 485 27.02 -26.55 25.41
N ALA A 486 28.11 -27.20 24.95
CA ALA A 486 28.89 -28.35 25.46
C ALA A 486 28.30 -29.44 26.41
N GLY A 487 28.50 -30.72 26.03
CA GLY A 487 28.39 -31.89 26.92
C GLY A 487 28.41 -33.24 26.18
N ASP A 488 29.42 -34.08 26.43
CA ASP A 488 29.54 -35.51 26.02
C ASP A 488 28.43 -36.38 26.69
N ASP A 489 28.12 -37.63 26.29
CA ASP A 489 28.90 -38.66 25.57
C ASP A 489 28.00 -39.68 24.82
N LYS A 490 28.52 -40.42 23.82
CA LYS A 490 28.11 -41.76 23.25
C LYS A 490 26.61 -42.15 23.19
N LEU A 491 26.02 -42.73 22.13
CA LEU A 491 26.42 -43.57 20.96
C LEU A 491 25.16 -43.67 20.04
N ASP A 492 25.11 -44.15 18.78
CA ASP A 492 26.02 -44.71 17.76
C ASP A 492 25.38 -44.47 16.35
N ARG A 493 25.91 -45.10 15.28
CA ARG A 493 25.26 -45.64 14.05
C ARG A 493 24.03 -44.92 13.41
N MET A 494 23.97 -44.72 12.09
CA MET A 494 24.97 -44.90 11.01
C MET A 494 24.42 -44.30 9.69
N THR A 495 25.12 -43.37 9.05
CA THR A 495 25.13 -43.14 7.57
C THR A 495 26.10 -42.00 7.24
N GLN A 496 27.17 -42.26 6.50
CA GLN A 496 28.15 -41.24 6.14
C GLN A 496 27.88 -40.64 4.75
N ARG A 497 28.10 -39.33 4.62
CA ARG A 497 28.16 -38.60 3.35
C ARG A 497 29.53 -37.89 3.27
N PRO A 498 30.20 -37.78 2.10
CA PRO A 498 31.58 -37.30 2.05
C PRO A 498 31.74 -35.85 2.53
N LYS A 499 32.78 -35.58 3.34
CA LYS A 499 33.16 -34.21 3.74
C LYS A 499 34.10 -33.61 2.68
N THR A 500 33.71 -32.49 2.08
CA THR A 500 34.56 -31.71 1.16
C THR A 500 35.59 -30.88 1.92
N VAL A 501 36.87 -30.93 1.51
CA VAL A 501 37.98 -30.27 2.21
C VAL A 501 38.15 -28.81 1.76
N GLY A 502 37.67 -27.87 2.58
CA GLY A 502 37.70 -26.43 2.28
C GLY A 502 38.92 -25.69 2.84
N SER A 503 40.12 -25.82 2.21
CA SER A 503 41.31 -25.05 2.64
C SER A 503 42.43 -24.86 1.62
N ARG A 504 42.24 -25.13 0.31
CA ARG A 504 43.34 -25.06 -0.69
C ARG A 504 43.21 -24.02 -1.81
N LEU A 505 42.01 -23.49 -2.12
CA LEU A 505 41.86 -22.55 -3.24
C LEU A 505 42.28 -21.11 -2.88
N ARG A 506 41.94 -20.62 -1.67
CA ARG A 506 42.29 -19.26 -1.24
C ARG A 506 43.80 -19.03 -1.22
N ASN A 507 44.57 -19.92 -0.59
CA ASN A 507 46.02 -19.75 -0.47
C ASN A 507 46.72 -19.69 -1.84
N LYS A 508 46.30 -20.52 -2.81
CA LYS A 508 46.84 -20.45 -4.18
C LYS A 508 46.55 -19.12 -4.88
N ILE A 509 45.37 -18.55 -4.68
CA ILE A 509 45.01 -17.24 -5.23
C ILE A 509 45.85 -16.14 -4.54
N THR A 510 46.03 -16.20 -3.23
CA THR A 510 46.89 -15.26 -2.49
C THR A 510 48.35 -15.34 -2.95
N GLU A 511 48.92 -16.53 -3.12
CA GLU A 511 50.28 -16.73 -3.63
C GLU A 511 50.42 -16.21 -5.07
N GLN A 512 49.49 -16.55 -5.98
CA GLN A 512 49.53 -16.06 -7.37
C GLN A 512 49.30 -14.54 -7.51
N LEU A 513 48.64 -13.89 -6.54
CA LEU A 513 48.53 -12.43 -6.53
C LEU A 513 49.78 -11.76 -5.95
N LEU A 514 50.44 -12.37 -4.95
CA LEU A 514 51.66 -11.81 -4.35
C LEU A 514 52.90 -11.95 -5.24
N THR A 515 53.04 -13.03 -6.01
CA THR A 515 54.21 -13.21 -6.90
C THR A 515 54.21 -12.32 -8.15
N ASN A 516 53.11 -11.61 -8.43
CA ASN A 516 52.98 -10.69 -9.57
C ASN A 516 52.97 -9.20 -9.15
N LEU A 517 53.39 -8.87 -7.91
CA LEU A 517 53.31 -7.51 -7.36
C LEU A 517 54.66 -6.82 -7.11
N GLU A 518 55.80 -7.51 -7.26
CA GLU A 518 57.08 -6.81 -7.47
C GLU A 518 57.27 -6.57 -8.97
N PRO A 519 57.21 -5.31 -9.46
CA PRO A 519 57.77 -4.99 -10.76
C PRO A 519 59.30 -5.12 -10.66
N ASP A 520 59.93 -5.78 -11.63
CA ASP A 520 61.39 -5.75 -11.72
C ASP A 520 61.85 -4.34 -12.12
N ASN A 521 62.14 -3.55 -11.09
CA ASN A 521 62.60 -2.18 -11.23
C ASN A 521 63.93 -2.11 -12.01
N HIS A 522 64.73 -3.19 -12.03
CA HIS A 522 65.97 -3.22 -12.80
C HIS A 522 65.69 -3.25 -14.31
N GLU A 523 64.74 -4.07 -14.78
CA GLU A 523 64.35 -4.09 -16.19
C GLU A 523 63.71 -2.75 -16.62
N MET A 524 62.83 -2.18 -15.79
CA MET A 524 62.21 -0.88 -16.09
C MET A 524 63.27 0.26 -16.16
N ILE A 525 64.25 0.27 -15.26
CA ILE A 525 65.36 1.24 -15.29
C ILE A 525 66.23 1.02 -16.54
N MET A 526 66.55 -0.23 -16.90
CA MET A 526 67.29 -0.56 -18.11
C MET A 526 66.57 -0.07 -19.38
N GLN A 527 65.25 -0.25 -19.48
CA GLN A 527 64.46 0.23 -20.63
C GLN A 527 64.43 1.75 -20.71
N LEU A 528 64.28 2.46 -19.58
CA LEU A 528 64.35 3.92 -19.53
C LEU A 528 65.73 4.44 -19.95
N GLN A 529 66.81 3.83 -19.44
CA GLN A 529 68.18 4.22 -19.78
C GLN A 529 68.52 3.95 -21.26
N ALA A 530 67.97 2.89 -21.85
CA ALA A 530 68.05 2.64 -23.29
C ALA A 530 67.30 3.69 -24.13
N MET A 531 66.17 4.22 -23.65
CA MET A 531 65.45 5.32 -24.31
C MET A 531 66.15 6.67 -24.20
N GLU A 532 66.91 6.94 -23.11
CA GLU A 532 67.77 8.12 -23.05
C GLU A 532 68.96 8.01 -24.03
N GLN A 533 69.54 6.82 -24.17
CA GLN A 533 70.62 6.55 -25.14
C GLN A 533 70.15 6.59 -26.60
N SER A 534 68.87 6.35 -26.89
CA SER A 534 68.32 6.54 -28.24
C SER A 534 68.01 8.00 -28.54
N ASN A 535 67.40 8.74 -27.59
CA ASN A 535 67.10 10.17 -27.76
C ASN A 535 68.36 11.06 -27.83
N THR A 536 69.47 10.65 -27.22
CA THR A 536 70.76 11.35 -27.32
C THR A 536 71.51 11.09 -28.63
N LYS A 537 71.04 10.19 -29.49
CA LYS A 537 71.54 10.03 -30.89
C LYS A 537 70.81 10.91 -31.92
N TYR A 538 69.78 11.65 -31.51
CA TYR A 538 68.99 12.54 -32.37
C TYR A 538 69.03 14.01 -31.90
N LYS A 539 70.16 14.41 -31.30
CA LYS A 539 70.55 15.80 -30.98
C LYS A 539 71.99 16.04 -31.41
#